data_AF-A0A3D5TEF7-F1
#
_entry.id   AF-A0A3D5TEF7-F1
#
_cell.length_a   1.000
_cell.length_b   1.000
_cell.length_c   1.000
_cell.angle_alpha   90.00
_cell.angle_beta   90.00
_cell.angle_gamma   90.00
#
_symmetry.space_group_name_H-M   'P 1'
#
loop_
_entity.id
_entity.type
_entity.pdbx_description
1 polymer ?
#
loop_
_entity_poly.entity_id
_entity_poly.type
_entity_poly.pdbx_seq_one_letter_code
_entity_poly.pdbx_strand_id
1 'polypeptide(L)'
;MVVFLSVIQFLCIVVIMVLEFNKKSPAVFLWATVFLMFGVMHMVSCIAGTNAYSGAVLNEASLFVIGFCAVYALTRILLLKGRVTTPYPYLEDGYLTQLSRQVSRAESTFFFVVLCVAVVADIADKVIAMGGLGNTSWGASREMQQSYLNISQITSVIFLLLSGLLLYALMRRHYTYAGMVALVILIKVVISRNRVEVIPLFACLLGYYLIKRRRITIKMGIFCLICACLVIYVVYALRAYRWYGTIDNFLHTVTFQNFNEQILEFFREDNGELGLRKWFYYYIDGDNQFKDFGQGHSYLRVLMTFIPTRFSLGLKPADFAQAMGSAIGMIPGGSMHPTLFGDAYANFGIWGIFAGAFWAGYVTLADKIMEFLRNDICVFFAYTICAYAYVVEGRGAIYNGNVMMAYGLVVLMVLYVAKRRVGYYVRK
;
A
#
# COMPACT_ATOMS: atom_id res chain seq x y z
N MET A 1 32.90 -3.98 4.01
CA MET A 1 32.07 -2.76 3.90
C MET A 1 30.61 -3.07 3.59
N VAL A 2 30.32 -3.83 2.52
CA VAL A 2 28.95 -4.20 2.09
C VAL A 2 28.08 -4.75 3.23
N VAL A 3 28.54 -5.80 3.91
CA VAL A 3 27.77 -6.40 5.02
C VAL A 3 27.51 -5.40 6.14
N PHE A 4 28.52 -4.63 6.54
CA PHE A 4 28.39 -3.63 7.60
C PHE A 4 27.36 -2.55 7.26
N LEU A 5 27.42 -1.96 6.07
CA LEU A 5 26.44 -0.97 5.61
C LEU A 5 25.04 -1.58 5.48
N SER A 6 24.93 -2.83 5.03
CA SER A 6 23.65 -3.54 4.93
C SER A 6 22.99 -3.77 6.30
N VAL A 7 23.76 -3.91 7.38
CA VAL A 7 23.24 -3.99 8.75
C VAL A 7 22.81 -2.61 9.25
N ILE A 8 23.58 -1.56 8.97
CA ILE A 8 23.21 -0.19 9.36
C ILE A 8 21.90 0.23 8.69
N GLN A 9 21.75 0.05 7.36
CA GLN A 9 20.50 0.40 6.67
C GLN A 9 19.30 -0.36 7.23
N PHE A 10 19.50 -1.65 7.58
CA PHE A 10 18.47 -2.47 8.19
C PHE A 10 18.01 -1.88 9.53
N LEU A 11 18.97 -1.51 10.39
CA LEU A 11 18.68 -0.88 11.68
C LEU A 11 18.00 0.49 11.51
N CYS A 12 18.40 1.30 10.53
CA CYS A 12 17.75 2.57 10.24
C CYS A 12 16.26 2.39 9.92
N ILE A 13 15.92 1.42 9.06
CA ILE A 13 14.52 1.11 8.73
C ILE A 13 13.75 0.63 9.98
N VAL A 14 14.37 -0.22 10.81
CA VAL A 14 13.76 -0.69 12.07
C VAL A 14 13.47 0.48 13.01
N VAL A 15 14.41 1.42 13.18
CA VAL A 15 14.23 2.59 14.04
C VAL A 15 13.04 3.44 13.57
N ILE A 16 12.89 3.67 12.27
CA ILE A 16 11.75 4.42 11.74
C ILE A 16 10.44 3.65 11.93
N MET A 17 10.44 2.35 11.69
CA MET A 17 9.26 1.52 11.92
C MET A 17 8.83 1.55 13.40
N VAL A 18 9.78 1.55 14.34
CA VAL A 18 9.51 1.71 15.78
C VAL A 18 8.94 3.11 16.07
N LEU A 19 9.49 4.15 15.45
CA LEU A 19 8.98 5.52 15.57
C LEU A 19 7.50 5.59 15.15
N GLU A 20 7.16 5.08 13.98
CA GLU A 20 5.78 5.09 13.48
C GLU A 20 4.84 4.18 14.29
N PHE A 21 5.36 3.05 14.79
CA PHE A 21 4.61 2.18 15.70
C PHE A 21 4.26 2.87 17.03
N ASN A 22 5.18 3.64 17.60
CA ASN A 22 4.91 4.41 18.81
C ASN A 22 3.83 5.47 18.57
N LYS A 23 3.75 6.00 17.35
CA LYS A 23 2.70 6.92 16.93
C LYS A 23 1.36 6.28 16.62
N LYS A 24 1.32 4.97 16.41
CA LYS A 24 0.15 4.27 15.84
C LYS A 24 -0.24 4.80 14.47
N SER A 25 0.68 5.45 13.76
CA SER A 25 0.41 5.93 12.41
C SER A 25 0.30 4.73 11.47
N PRO A 26 -0.64 4.75 10.50
CA PRO A 26 -0.67 3.76 9.42
C PRO A 26 0.63 3.76 8.59
N ALA A 27 1.49 4.77 8.71
CA ALA A 27 2.83 4.77 8.09
C ALA A 27 3.71 3.60 8.53
N VAL A 28 3.41 2.93 9.66
CA VAL A 28 4.07 1.68 10.02
C VAL A 28 3.97 0.63 8.91
N PHE A 29 2.89 0.65 8.11
CA PHE A 29 2.74 -0.26 6.98
C PHE A 29 3.68 0.07 5.82
N LEU A 30 3.95 1.35 5.55
CA LEU A 30 4.95 1.79 4.56
C LEU A 30 6.30 1.17 4.90
N TRP A 31 6.73 1.40 6.15
CA TRP A 31 8.03 0.96 6.64
C TRP A 31 8.12 -0.55 6.82
N ALA A 32 7.03 -1.23 7.19
CA ALA A 32 7.00 -2.69 7.23
C ALA A 32 7.15 -3.30 5.81
N THR A 33 6.51 -2.70 4.80
CA THR A 33 6.68 -3.13 3.39
C THR A 33 8.11 -2.92 2.92
N VAL A 34 8.68 -1.74 3.14
CA VAL A 34 10.06 -1.42 2.74
C VAL A 34 11.09 -2.25 3.51
N PHE A 35 10.85 -2.49 4.81
CA PHE A 35 11.66 -3.37 5.64
C PHE A 35 11.73 -4.79 5.06
N LEU A 36 10.59 -5.33 4.65
CA LEU A 36 10.52 -6.68 4.12
C LEU A 36 11.11 -6.77 2.71
N MET A 37 10.73 -5.86 1.81
CA MET A 37 11.11 -5.91 0.40
C MET A 37 12.54 -5.48 0.13
N PHE A 38 13.06 -4.52 0.91
CA PHE A 38 14.43 -4.04 0.78
C PHE A 38 15.27 -4.39 2.00
N GLY A 39 14.87 -4.00 3.21
CA GLY A 39 15.71 -4.14 4.41
C GLY A 39 16.23 -5.56 4.65
N VAL A 40 15.33 -6.54 4.77
CA VAL A 40 15.63 -7.96 4.97
C VAL A 40 16.32 -8.53 3.73
N MET A 41 15.73 -8.35 2.55
CA MET A 41 16.22 -8.99 1.33
C MET A 41 17.60 -8.47 0.90
N HIS A 42 17.89 -7.17 1.05
CA HIS A 42 19.19 -6.58 0.81
C HIS A 42 20.23 -7.14 1.77
N MET A 43 19.95 -7.12 3.08
CA MET A 43 20.85 -7.66 4.10
C MET A 43 21.18 -9.14 3.87
N VAL A 44 20.15 -9.97 3.61
CA VAL A 44 20.35 -11.40 3.30
C VAL A 44 21.19 -11.58 2.05
N SER A 45 20.94 -10.82 0.99
CA SER A 45 21.70 -10.94 -0.26
C SER A 45 23.17 -10.49 -0.10
N CYS A 46 23.41 -9.46 0.72
CA CYS A 46 24.75 -8.98 1.05
C CYS A 46 25.54 -9.96 1.92
N ILE A 47 24.89 -10.66 2.85
CA ILE A 47 25.51 -11.68 3.69
C ILE A 47 25.78 -12.97 2.89
N ALA A 48 24.81 -13.39 2.08
CA ALA A 48 24.91 -14.62 1.28
C ALA A 48 25.88 -14.48 0.08
N GLY A 49 26.18 -13.25 -0.35
CA GLY A 49 27.04 -13.00 -1.51
C GLY A 49 26.42 -13.41 -2.85
N THR A 50 25.10 -13.58 -2.92
CA THR A 50 24.38 -14.15 -4.08
C THR A 50 23.89 -13.10 -5.09
N ASN A 51 24.42 -11.87 -5.06
CA ASN A 51 24.00 -10.80 -5.96
C ASN A 51 24.84 -10.77 -7.25
N ALA A 52 24.17 -10.50 -8.38
CA ALA A 52 24.81 -10.30 -9.67
C ALA A 52 25.53 -8.93 -9.84
N TYR A 53 25.38 -8.03 -8.86
CA TYR A 53 25.91 -6.66 -8.90
C TYR A 53 27.19 -6.50 -8.09
N SER A 54 28.04 -5.55 -8.50
CA SER A 54 29.31 -5.28 -7.84
C SER A 54 29.14 -4.80 -6.39
N GLY A 55 30.17 -4.99 -5.57
CA GLY A 55 30.17 -4.50 -4.19
C GLY A 55 30.02 -2.98 -4.09
N ALA A 56 30.47 -2.22 -5.09
CA ALA A 56 30.30 -0.76 -5.15
C ALA A 56 28.82 -0.37 -5.23
N VAL A 57 28.07 -0.97 -6.15
CA VAL A 57 26.61 -0.76 -6.32
C VAL A 57 25.86 -1.07 -5.03
N LEU A 58 26.22 -2.18 -4.36
CA LEU A 58 25.57 -2.57 -3.10
C LEU A 58 25.89 -1.60 -1.94
N ASN A 59 27.11 -1.09 -1.87
CA ASN A 59 27.49 -0.07 -0.89
C ASN A 59 26.73 1.24 -1.14
N GLU A 60 26.64 1.67 -2.40
CA GLU A 60 25.91 2.88 -2.78
C GLU A 60 24.41 2.76 -2.47
N ALA A 61 23.80 1.62 -2.78
CA ALA A 61 22.41 1.33 -2.40
C ALA A 61 22.20 1.46 -0.88
N SER A 62 23.12 0.89 -0.08
CA SER A 62 23.05 1.03 1.39
C SER A 62 23.21 2.48 1.85
N LEU A 63 24.17 3.24 1.30
CA LEU A 63 24.40 4.63 1.67
C LEU A 63 23.21 5.53 1.31
N PHE A 64 22.63 5.33 0.12
CA PHE A 64 21.41 6.02 -0.30
C PHE A 64 20.28 5.78 0.70
N VAL A 65 20.04 4.52 1.07
CA VAL A 65 18.96 4.17 2.01
C VAL A 65 19.21 4.72 3.41
N ILE A 66 20.45 4.66 3.91
CA ILE A 66 20.83 5.27 5.20
C ILE A 66 20.56 6.77 5.18
N GLY A 67 21.02 7.48 4.13
CA GLY A 67 20.78 8.91 3.95
C GLY A 67 19.29 9.24 3.90
N PHE A 68 18.53 8.52 3.08
CA PHE A 68 17.07 8.69 2.96
C PHE A 68 16.38 8.50 4.32
N CYS A 69 16.73 7.43 5.03
CA CYS A 69 16.17 7.14 6.36
C CYS A 69 16.51 8.24 7.37
N ALA A 70 17.75 8.73 7.36
CA ALA A 70 18.16 9.81 8.25
C ALA A 70 17.37 11.11 7.97
N VAL A 71 17.26 11.51 6.70
CA VAL A 71 16.48 12.70 6.32
C VAL A 71 15.00 12.54 6.68
N TYR A 72 14.40 11.37 6.41
CA TYR A 72 13.03 11.09 6.82
C TYR A 72 12.85 11.22 8.33
N ALA A 73 13.69 10.53 9.12
CA ALA A 73 13.59 10.52 10.58
C ALA A 73 13.74 11.92 11.17
N LEU A 74 14.75 12.68 10.72
CA LEU A 74 14.97 14.06 11.16
C LEU A 74 13.77 14.95 10.85
N THR A 75 13.30 14.93 9.60
CA THR A 75 12.14 15.73 9.17
C THR A 75 10.89 15.34 9.98
N ARG A 76 10.68 14.04 10.19
CA ARG A 76 9.54 13.51 10.95
C ARG A 76 9.59 13.96 12.41
N ILE A 77 10.74 13.89 13.07
CA ILE A 77 10.93 14.35 14.45
C ILE A 77 10.64 15.85 14.57
N LEU A 78 11.11 16.66 13.61
CA LEU A 78 10.85 18.10 13.56
C LEU A 78 9.35 18.40 13.41
N LEU A 79 8.68 17.73 12.46
CA LEU A 79 7.24 17.89 12.23
C LEU A 79 6.39 17.45 13.42
N LEU A 80 6.86 16.45 14.17
CA LEU A 80 6.25 15.97 15.42
C LEU A 80 6.61 16.84 16.64
N LYS A 81 7.39 17.91 16.47
CA LYS A 81 7.90 18.79 17.55
C LYS A 81 8.59 18.00 18.67
N GLY A 82 9.36 16.97 18.32
CA GLY A 82 10.09 16.13 19.27
C GLY A 82 9.23 15.18 20.10
N ARG A 83 7.90 15.15 19.94
CA ARG A 83 7.04 14.17 20.60
C ARG A 83 7.14 12.86 19.84
N VAL A 84 8.11 11.99 20.15
CA VAL A 84 8.34 10.75 19.38
C VAL A 84 7.73 9.52 20.07
N THR A 85 7.66 9.52 21.39
CA THR A 85 7.32 8.33 22.20
C THR A 85 5.83 8.19 22.52
N THR A 86 5.05 9.26 22.40
CA THR A 86 3.62 9.25 22.72
C THR A 86 2.79 8.99 21.46
N PRO A 87 1.79 8.08 21.50
CA PRO A 87 0.87 7.90 20.39
C PRO A 87 0.07 9.17 20.11
N TYR A 88 -0.52 9.26 18.92
CA TYR A 88 -1.55 10.26 18.71
C TYR A 88 -2.77 9.94 19.58
N PRO A 89 -3.31 10.90 20.36
CA PRO A 89 -4.41 10.62 21.29
C PRO A 89 -5.64 10.00 20.63
N TYR A 90 -5.94 10.40 19.38
CA TYR A 90 -7.09 9.90 18.62
C TYR A 90 -6.89 8.51 18.01
N LEU A 91 -5.65 7.97 18.04
CA LEU A 91 -5.32 6.61 17.58
C LEU A 91 -5.04 5.65 18.74
N GLU A 92 -5.22 6.09 19.99
CA GLU A 92 -5.13 5.19 21.13
C GLU A 92 -6.31 4.20 21.17
N ASP A 93 -6.03 2.96 21.59
CA ASP A 93 -7.03 1.89 21.71
C ASP A 93 -8.26 2.31 22.53
N GLY A 94 -8.04 3.00 23.66
CA GLY A 94 -9.13 3.48 24.52
C GLY A 94 -10.06 4.46 23.79
N TYR A 95 -9.47 5.43 23.08
CA TYR A 95 -10.21 6.43 22.31
C TYR A 95 -10.99 5.79 21.16
N LEU A 96 -10.32 4.99 20.33
CA LEU A 96 -10.95 4.33 19.17
C LEU A 96 -12.04 3.33 19.60
N THR A 97 -11.84 2.61 20.70
CA THR A 97 -12.87 1.73 21.27
C THR A 97 -14.09 2.54 21.72
N GLN A 98 -13.89 3.66 22.40
CA GLN A 98 -14.98 4.55 22.82
C GLN A 98 -15.72 5.14 21.61
N LEU A 99 -15.00 5.66 20.62
CA LEU A 99 -15.56 6.19 19.39
C LEU A 99 -16.40 5.13 18.66
N SER A 100 -15.90 3.90 18.54
CA SER A 100 -16.61 2.81 17.86
C SER A 100 -17.96 2.46 18.51
N ARG A 101 -18.11 2.73 19.82
CA ARG A 101 -19.37 2.52 20.57
C ARG A 101 -20.35 3.68 20.41
N GLN A 102 -19.86 4.88 20.14
CA GLN A 102 -20.69 6.07 19.91
C GLN A 102 -21.37 6.06 18.54
N VAL A 103 -20.81 5.33 17.57
CA VAL A 103 -21.39 5.20 16.23
C VAL A 103 -22.70 4.42 16.29
N SER A 104 -23.76 5.00 15.72
CA SER A 104 -25.08 4.38 15.66
C SER A 104 -25.06 3.10 14.79
N ARG A 105 -25.93 2.14 15.13
CA ARG A 105 -26.05 0.90 14.34
C ARG A 105 -26.48 1.21 12.90
N ALA A 106 -27.46 2.11 12.73
CA ALA A 106 -27.97 2.54 11.43
C ALA A 106 -26.86 3.11 10.53
N GLU A 107 -25.97 3.93 11.08
CA GLU A 107 -24.84 4.49 10.34
C GLU A 107 -23.87 3.39 9.87
N SER A 108 -23.48 2.46 10.74
CA SER A 108 -22.60 1.36 10.33
C SER A 108 -23.27 0.42 9.32
N THR A 109 -24.57 0.19 9.43
CA THR A 109 -25.34 -0.62 8.47
C THR A 109 -25.43 0.08 7.12
N PHE A 110 -25.64 1.40 7.08
CA PHE A 110 -25.64 2.17 5.84
C PHE A 110 -24.31 2.00 5.08
N PHE A 111 -23.17 2.22 5.75
CA PHE A 111 -21.87 2.04 5.11
C PHE A 111 -21.62 0.60 4.66
N PHE A 112 -22.10 -0.39 5.40
CA PHE A 112 -22.02 -1.80 4.98
C PHE A 112 -22.82 -2.09 3.71
N VAL A 113 -24.04 -1.56 3.62
CA VAL A 113 -24.87 -1.71 2.41
C VAL A 113 -24.18 -1.04 1.21
N VAL A 114 -23.61 0.16 1.39
CA VAL A 114 -22.85 0.84 0.33
C VAL A 114 -21.63 0.01 -0.10
N LEU A 115 -20.90 -0.61 0.84
CA LEU A 115 -19.80 -1.51 0.53
C LEU A 115 -20.27 -2.71 -0.31
N CYS A 116 -21.36 -3.37 0.09
CA CYS A 116 -21.94 -4.49 -0.66
C CYS A 116 -22.36 -4.05 -2.08
N VAL A 117 -23.04 -2.91 -2.20
CA VAL A 117 -23.45 -2.37 -3.51
C VAL A 117 -22.24 -2.06 -4.39
N ALA A 118 -21.18 -1.47 -3.84
CA ALA A 118 -19.96 -1.17 -4.60
C ALA A 118 -19.27 -2.46 -5.09
N VAL A 119 -19.24 -3.52 -4.28
CA VAL A 119 -18.68 -4.82 -4.65
C VAL A 119 -19.54 -5.49 -5.72
N VAL A 120 -20.87 -5.53 -5.54
CA VAL A 120 -21.79 -6.11 -6.51
C VAL A 120 -21.74 -5.35 -7.84
N ALA A 121 -21.69 -4.03 -7.82
CA ALA A 121 -21.59 -3.21 -9.03
C ALA A 121 -20.29 -3.48 -9.80
N ASP A 122 -19.15 -3.57 -9.11
CA ASP A 122 -17.86 -3.89 -9.75
C ASP A 122 -17.84 -5.31 -10.34
N ILE A 123 -18.45 -6.29 -9.65
CA ILE A 123 -18.57 -7.65 -10.16
C ILE A 123 -19.52 -7.70 -11.35
N ALA A 124 -20.66 -7.02 -11.29
CA ALA A 124 -21.64 -6.99 -12.36
C ALA A 124 -21.06 -6.38 -13.64
N ASP A 125 -20.34 -5.25 -13.52
CA ASP A 125 -19.65 -4.60 -14.65
C ASP A 125 -18.69 -5.58 -15.36
N LYS A 126 -17.89 -6.30 -14.58
CA LYS A 126 -16.97 -7.35 -15.07
C LYS A 126 -17.71 -8.51 -15.74
N VAL A 127 -18.77 -9.01 -15.12
CA VAL A 127 -19.54 -10.16 -15.64
C VAL A 127 -20.24 -9.81 -16.95
N ILE A 128 -20.84 -8.61 -17.04
CA ILE A 128 -21.52 -8.13 -18.25
C ILE A 128 -20.50 -7.96 -19.40
N ALA A 129 -19.37 -7.32 -19.12
CA ALA A 129 -18.36 -7.08 -20.15
C ALA A 129 -17.67 -8.36 -20.66
N MET A 130 -17.54 -9.38 -19.81
CA MET A 130 -16.84 -10.63 -20.13
C MET A 130 -17.76 -11.82 -20.41
N GLY A 131 -19.08 -11.60 -20.47
CA GLY A 131 -20.07 -12.61 -20.85
C GLY A 131 -20.22 -13.77 -19.86
N GLY A 132 -19.89 -13.56 -18.57
CA GLY A 132 -20.05 -14.57 -17.52
C GLY A 132 -18.98 -14.54 -16.44
N LEU A 133 -19.29 -15.11 -15.26
CA LEU A 133 -18.40 -15.13 -14.10
C LEU A 133 -17.16 -16.02 -14.32
N GLY A 134 -17.34 -17.16 -14.99
CA GLY A 134 -16.24 -18.09 -15.36
C GLY A 134 -15.23 -17.48 -16.33
N ASN A 135 -15.70 -16.62 -17.24
CA ASN A 135 -14.91 -15.97 -18.29
C ASN A 135 -14.17 -14.71 -17.81
N THR A 136 -14.44 -14.26 -16.59
CA THR A 136 -13.72 -13.11 -16.06
C THR A 136 -12.22 -13.38 -16.11
N SER A 137 -11.41 -12.40 -16.50
CA SER A 137 -9.94 -12.45 -16.42
C SER A 137 -9.37 -11.14 -15.90
N TRP A 138 -8.19 -11.20 -15.27
CA TRP A 138 -7.50 -9.99 -14.82
C TRP A 138 -7.05 -9.12 -16.00
N GLY A 139 -6.60 -9.74 -17.09
CA GLY A 139 -6.13 -9.04 -18.29
C GLY A 139 -7.24 -8.19 -18.93
N ALA A 140 -8.40 -8.81 -19.18
CA ALA A 140 -9.56 -8.12 -19.71
C ALA A 140 -10.06 -7.01 -18.77
N SER A 141 -10.05 -7.25 -17.45
CA SER A 141 -10.41 -6.22 -16.46
C SER A 141 -9.50 -4.99 -16.53
N ARG A 142 -8.20 -5.16 -16.86
CA ARG A 142 -7.25 -4.05 -17.00
C ARG A 142 -7.49 -3.25 -18.28
N GLU A 143 -7.86 -3.90 -19.37
CA GLU A 143 -8.19 -3.23 -20.63
C GLU A 143 -9.44 -2.36 -20.49
N MET A 144 -10.46 -2.84 -19.77
CA MET A 144 -11.65 -2.04 -19.45
C MET A 144 -11.31 -0.76 -18.67
N GLN A 145 -10.32 -0.81 -17.78
CA GLN A 145 -9.94 0.31 -16.91
C GLN A 145 -9.20 1.46 -17.63
N GLN A 146 -8.95 1.36 -18.95
CA GLN A 146 -8.29 2.41 -19.72
C GLN A 146 -9.21 3.60 -20.07
N SER A 147 -10.54 3.49 -19.87
CA SER A 147 -11.46 4.60 -20.03
C SER A 147 -11.37 5.63 -18.89
N TYR A 148 -11.53 6.92 -19.23
CA TYR A 148 -11.28 8.08 -18.36
C TYR A 148 -12.23 8.20 -17.15
N LEU A 149 -13.49 7.76 -17.29
CA LEU A 149 -14.43 7.60 -16.18
C LEU A 149 -14.97 6.17 -16.25
N ASN A 150 -14.33 5.27 -15.53
CA ASN A 150 -14.79 3.89 -15.41
C ASN A 150 -15.46 3.69 -14.05
N ILE A 151 -16.68 3.13 -14.06
CA ILE A 151 -17.43 2.72 -12.87
C ILE A 151 -16.54 1.88 -11.93
N SER A 152 -15.72 0.98 -12.48
CA SER A 152 -14.77 0.15 -11.74
C SER A 152 -13.72 0.96 -10.95
N GLN A 153 -13.30 2.13 -11.44
CA GLN A 153 -12.38 2.99 -10.68
C GLN A 153 -13.08 3.62 -9.47
N ILE A 154 -14.31 4.10 -9.65
CA ILE A 154 -15.11 4.70 -8.58
C ILE A 154 -15.45 3.65 -7.51
N THR A 155 -15.94 2.48 -7.93
CA THR A 155 -16.26 1.36 -7.02
C THR A 155 -15.02 0.83 -6.31
N SER A 156 -13.84 0.89 -6.94
CA SER A 156 -12.56 0.53 -6.30
C SER A 156 -12.20 1.50 -5.18
N VAL A 157 -12.31 2.81 -5.40
CA VAL A 157 -12.05 3.81 -4.34
C VAL A 157 -13.04 3.62 -3.18
N ILE A 158 -14.33 3.48 -3.48
CA ILE A 158 -15.37 3.26 -2.45
C ILE A 158 -15.09 1.97 -1.66
N PHE A 159 -14.76 0.88 -2.35
CA PHE A 159 -14.42 -0.38 -1.72
C PHE A 159 -13.22 -0.25 -0.77
N LEU A 160 -12.12 0.36 -1.21
CA LEU A 160 -10.91 0.51 -0.40
C LEU A 160 -11.17 1.35 0.84
N LEU A 161 -11.93 2.44 0.68
CA LEU A 161 -12.34 3.34 1.76
C LEU A 161 -13.23 2.62 2.78
N LEU A 162 -14.31 1.97 2.33
CA LEU A 162 -15.28 1.30 3.20
C LEU A 162 -14.78 -0.02 3.78
N SER A 163 -13.68 -0.57 3.26
CA SER A 163 -13.00 -1.72 3.89
C SER A 163 -12.53 -1.41 5.33
N GLY A 164 -12.39 -0.13 5.70
CA GLY A 164 -12.14 0.28 7.09
C GLY A 164 -13.28 -0.04 8.07
N LEU A 165 -14.46 -0.43 7.58
CA LEU A 165 -15.52 -1.01 8.41
C LEU A 165 -15.04 -2.24 9.18
N LEU A 166 -14.09 -3.00 8.63
CA LEU A 166 -13.51 -4.15 9.31
C LEU A 166 -12.75 -3.71 10.56
N LEU A 167 -11.89 -2.69 10.46
CA LEU A 167 -11.16 -2.15 11.61
C LEU A 167 -12.14 -1.59 12.66
N TYR A 168 -13.15 -0.84 12.23
CA TYR A 168 -14.23 -0.36 13.10
C TYR A 168 -14.92 -1.52 13.85
N ALA A 169 -15.33 -2.58 13.14
CA ALA A 169 -16.02 -3.73 13.71
C ALA A 169 -15.16 -4.48 14.74
N LEU A 170 -13.86 -4.62 14.46
CA LEU A 170 -12.88 -5.23 15.36
C LEU A 170 -12.68 -4.39 16.63
N MET A 171 -12.56 -3.07 16.50
CA MET A 171 -12.44 -2.15 17.65
C MET A 171 -13.71 -2.14 18.51
N ARG A 172 -14.88 -2.24 17.88
CA ARG A 172 -16.17 -2.40 18.58
C ARG A 172 -16.33 -3.78 19.24
N ARG A 173 -15.49 -4.77 18.88
CA ARG A 173 -15.57 -6.19 19.26
C ARG A 173 -16.83 -6.91 18.76
N HIS A 174 -17.40 -6.46 17.64
CA HIS A 174 -18.52 -7.12 16.97
C HIS A 174 -17.99 -8.13 15.94
N TYR A 175 -17.49 -9.28 16.42
CA TYR A 175 -16.78 -10.25 15.58
C TYR A 175 -17.63 -10.87 14.47
N THR A 176 -18.94 -11.03 14.68
CA THR A 176 -19.87 -11.51 13.65
C THR A 176 -19.93 -10.53 12.48
N TYR A 177 -20.13 -9.25 12.77
CA TYR A 177 -20.14 -8.18 11.76
C TYR A 177 -18.76 -8.01 11.10
N ALA A 178 -17.67 -8.14 11.86
CA ALA A 178 -16.31 -8.17 11.30
C ALA A 178 -16.13 -9.33 10.30
N GLY A 179 -16.63 -10.52 10.63
CA GLY A 179 -16.61 -11.69 9.74
C GLY A 179 -17.40 -11.45 8.44
N MET A 180 -18.56 -10.80 8.53
CA MET A 180 -19.34 -10.43 7.34
C MET A 180 -18.60 -9.44 6.43
N VAL A 181 -17.98 -8.40 7.00
CA VAL A 181 -17.19 -7.44 6.22
C VAL A 181 -15.97 -8.12 5.59
N ALA A 182 -15.28 -8.98 6.33
CA ALA A 182 -14.14 -9.74 5.82
C ALA A 182 -14.55 -10.66 4.66
N LEU A 183 -15.70 -11.32 4.74
CA LEU A 183 -16.23 -12.16 3.67
C LEU A 183 -16.49 -11.35 2.39
N VAL A 184 -17.10 -10.16 2.51
CA VAL A 184 -17.33 -9.27 1.36
C VAL A 184 -16.01 -8.85 0.70
N ILE A 185 -14.99 -8.52 1.50
CA ILE A 185 -13.64 -8.21 0.99
C ILE A 185 -13.05 -9.42 0.26
N LEU A 186 -13.12 -10.62 0.84
CA LEU A 186 -12.59 -11.84 0.24
C LEU A 186 -13.29 -12.19 -1.08
N ILE A 187 -14.63 -12.06 -1.15
CA ILE A 187 -15.39 -12.28 -2.38
C ILE A 187 -14.88 -11.39 -3.50
N LYS A 188 -14.67 -10.09 -3.21
CA LYS A 188 -14.12 -9.17 -4.21
C LYS A 188 -12.72 -9.59 -4.68
N VAL A 189 -11.83 -9.93 -3.76
CA VAL A 189 -10.44 -10.34 -4.06
C VAL A 189 -10.39 -11.58 -4.95
N VAL A 190 -11.21 -12.59 -4.65
CA VAL A 190 -11.26 -13.83 -5.43
C VAL A 190 -11.75 -13.55 -6.86
N ILE A 191 -12.80 -12.74 -7.02
CA ILE A 191 -13.36 -12.46 -8.35
C ILE A 191 -12.43 -11.55 -9.17
N SER A 192 -11.88 -10.50 -8.54
CA SER A 192 -10.99 -9.56 -9.22
C SER A 192 -9.62 -10.15 -9.55
N ARG A 193 -9.16 -11.17 -8.80
CA ARG A 193 -7.78 -11.71 -8.84
C ARG A 193 -6.71 -10.63 -8.64
N ASN A 194 -7.08 -9.51 -8.05
CA ASN A 194 -6.17 -8.41 -7.85
C ASN A 194 -5.49 -8.56 -6.48
N ARG A 195 -4.21 -8.91 -6.49
CA ARG A 195 -3.38 -9.05 -5.28
C ARG A 195 -3.33 -7.78 -4.41
N VAL A 196 -3.61 -6.63 -4.98
CA VAL A 196 -3.61 -5.35 -4.25
C VAL A 196 -4.90 -5.19 -3.42
N GLU A 197 -6.01 -5.80 -3.83
CA GLU A 197 -7.31 -5.68 -3.13
C GLU A 197 -7.39 -6.51 -1.84
N VAL A 198 -6.44 -7.42 -1.59
CA VAL A 198 -6.34 -8.17 -0.33
C VAL A 198 -5.70 -7.34 0.79
N ILE A 199 -4.98 -6.27 0.44
CA ILE A 199 -4.24 -5.44 1.39
C ILE A 199 -5.14 -4.86 2.49
N PRO A 200 -6.34 -4.30 2.22
CA PRO A 200 -7.21 -3.77 3.26
C PRO A 200 -7.59 -4.80 4.34
N LEU A 201 -7.76 -6.08 3.97
CA LEU A 201 -8.04 -7.15 4.92
C LEU A 201 -6.90 -7.29 5.94
N PHE A 202 -5.67 -7.45 5.43
CA PHE A 202 -4.49 -7.59 6.29
C PHE A 202 -4.16 -6.30 7.04
N ALA A 203 -4.32 -5.14 6.41
CA ALA A 203 -4.09 -3.84 7.03
C ALA A 203 -5.04 -3.61 8.23
N CYS A 204 -6.32 -3.99 8.11
CA CYS A 204 -7.26 -3.90 9.22
C CYS A 204 -6.93 -4.88 10.36
N LEU A 205 -6.61 -6.15 10.04
CA LEU A 205 -6.28 -7.16 11.05
C LEU A 205 -4.98 -6.83 11.80
N LEU A 206 -3.93 -6.49 11.07
CA LEU A 206 -2.65 -6.07 11.64
C LEU A 206 -2.79 -4.73 12.34
N GLY A 207 -3.53 -3.78 11.77
CA GLY A 207 -3.79 -2.48 12.37
C GLY A 207 -4.47 -2.61 13.74
N TYR A 208 -5.52 -3.43 13.83
CA TYR A 208 -6.19 -3.76 15.10
C TYR A 208 -5.21 -4.33 16.14
N TYR A 209 -4.34 -5.25 15.73
CA TYR A 209 -3.34 -5.84 16.61
C TYR A 209 -2.30 -4.80 17.08
N LEU A 210 -1.80 -3.96 16.17
CA LEU A 210 -0.78 -2.95 16.46
C LEU A 210 -1.31 -1.80 17.33
N ILE A 211 -2.55 -1.38 17.12
CA ILE A 211 -3.22 -0.33 17.93
C ILE A 211 -3.35 -0.77 19.39
N LYS A 212 -3.71 -2.04 19.63
CA LYS A 212 -3.89 -2.59 20.99
C LYS A 212 -2.61 -2.76 21.79
N ARG A 213 -1.44 -2.75 21.16
CA ARG A 213 -0.15 -3.00 21.83
C ARG A 213 0.58 -1.70 22.09
N ARG A 214 0.86 -1.37 23.35
CA ARG A 214 1.63 -0.16 23.70
C ARG A 214 3.15 -0.32 23.54
N ARG A 215 3.67 -1.53 23.71
CA ARG A 215 5.11 -1.83 23.64
C ARG A 215 5.38 -2.96 22.64
N ILE A 216 6.51 -2.86 21.96
CA ILE A 216 7.03 -3.93 21.10
C ILE A 216 7.60 -5.02 22.02
N THR A 217 7.14 -6.25 21.86
CA THR A 217 7.64 -7.41 22.60
C THR A 217 8.18 -8.44 21.62
N ILE A 218 9.08 -9.33 22.06
CA ILE A 218 9.63 -10.41 21.20
C ILE A 218 8.49 -11.27 20.63
N LYS A 219 7.47 -11.59 21.45
CA LYS A 219 6.28 -12.32 21.01
C LYS A 219 5.54 -11.62 19.87
N MET A 220 5.48 -10.28 19.91
CA MET A 220 4.91 -9.46 18.84
C MET A 220 5.73 -9.58 17.56
N GLY A 221 7.07 -9.51 17.67
CA GLY A 221 7.97 -9.67 16.54
C GLY A 221 7.80 -11.02 15.83
N ILE A 222 7.75 -12.11 16.60
CA ILE A 222 7.51 -13.47 16.07
C ILE A 222 6.13 -13.54 15.38
N PHE A 223 5.08 -13.02 16.01
CA PHE A 223 3.74 -13.00 15.42
C PHE A 223 3.72 -12.20 14.10
N CYS A 224 4.31 -11.01 14.08
CA CYS A 224 4.40 -10.19 12.87
C CYS A 224 5.20 -10.87 11.76
N LEU A 225 6.26 -11.61 12.10
CA LEU A 225 7.02 -12.40 11.13
C LEU A 225 6.18 -13.52 10.51
N ILE A 226 5.44 -14.29 11.34
CA ILE A 226 4.52 -15.32 10.85
C ILE A 226 3.44 -14.71 9.95
N CYS A 227 2.86 -13.58 10.35
CA CYS A 227 1.90 -12.85 9.52
C CYS A 227 2.52 -12.37 8.21
N ALA A 228 3.76 -11.90 8.22
CA ALA A 228 4.46 -11.48 7.02
C ALA A 228 4.66 -12.65 6.05
N CYS A 229 5.10 -13.82 6.54
CA CYS A 229 5.20 -15.04 5.73
C CYS A 229 3.85 -15.44 5.14
N LEU A 230 2.77 -15.37 5.93
CA LEU A 230 1.41 -15.67 5.47
C LEU A 230 0.96 -14.68 4.37
N VAL A 231 1.20 -13.38 4.55
CA VAL A 231 0.86 -12.35 3.57
C VAL A 231 1.62 -12.57 2.26
N ILE A 232 2.92 -12.85 2.33
CA ILE A 232 3.72 -13.20 1.14
C ILE A 232 3.10 -14.40 0.45
N TYR A 233 2.85 -15.50 1.17
CA TYR A 233 2.27 -16.70 0.59
C TYR A 233 0.93 -16.41 -0.11
N VAL A 234 0.02 -15.65 0.52
CA VAL A 234 -1.27 -15.28 -0.07
C VAL A 234 -1.09 -14.41 -1.33
N VAL A 235 -0.15 -13.46 -1.32
CA VAL A 235 0.12 -12.61 -2.49
C VAL A 235 0.67 -13.43 -3.66
N TYR A 236 1.56 -14.38 -3.40
CA TYR A 236 2.09 -15.29 -4.43
C TYR A 236 1.03 -16.30 -4.89
N ALA A 237 0.18 -16.80 -3.99
CA ALA A 237 -0.95 -17.64 -4.34
C ALA A 237 -1.95 -16.91 -5.26
N LEU A 238 -2.26 -15.64 -4.97
CA LEU A 238 -3.10 -14.81 -5.87
C LEU A 238 -2.42 -14.55 -7.21
N ARG A 239 -1.07 -14.46 -7.25
CA ARG A 239 -0.33 -14.36 -8.50
C ARG A 239 -0.39 -15.65 -9.31
N ALA A 240 -0.21 -16.81 -8.67
CA ALA A 240 -0.38 -18.11 -9.31
C ALA A 240 -1.80 -18.29 -9.81
N TYR A 241 -2.81 -17.95 -9.00
CA TYR A 241 -4.21 -17.99 -9.40
C TYR A 241 -4.49 -17.15 -10.66
N ARG A 242 -3.88 -15.98 -10.76
CA ARG A 242 -3.97 -15.13 -11.95
C ARG A 242 -3.33 -15.74 -13.19
N TRP A 243 -2.28 -16.56 -13.05
CA TRP A 243 -1.59 -17.19 -14.18
C TRP A 243 -2.50 -18.16 -14.95
N TYR A 244 -3.45 -18.80 -14.26
CA TYR A 244 -4.43 -19.70 -14.88
C TYR A 244 -5.48 -19.00 -15.77
N GLY A 245 -5.47 -17.65 -15.83
CA GLY A 245 -6.29 -16.89 -16.77
C GLY A 245 -7.73 -16.71 -16.30
N THR A 246 -8.57 -17.76 -16.41
CA THR A 246 -10.00 -17.74 -16.08
C THR A 246 -10.32 -18.54 -14.81
N ILE A 247 -11.47 -18.27 -14.18
CA ILE A 247 -11.91 -19.03 -13.00
C ILE A 247 -12.20 -20.48 -13.39
N ASP A 248 -12.81 -20.65 -14.56
CA ASP A 248 -13.17 -21.96 -15.10
C ASP A 248 -11.94 -22.84 -15.33
N ASN A 249 -10.91 -22.29 -15.99
CA ASN A 249 -9.66 -23.00 -16.23
C ASN A 249 -8.99 -23.40 -14.91
N PHE A 250 -8.98 -22.51 -13.91
CA PHE A 250 -8.43 -22.82 -12.59
C PHE A 250 -9.14 -24.00 -11.91
N LEU A 251 -10.47 -24.02 -11.90
CA LEU A 251 -11.24 -25.08 -11.25
C LEU A 251 -11.06 -26.44 -11.94
N HIS A 252 -10.82 -26.45 -13.25
CA HIS A 252 -10.72 -27.67 -14.03
C HIS A 252 -9.29 -28.20 -14.22
N THR A 253 -8.25 -27.37 -14.11
CA THR A 253 -6.85 -27.78 -14.37
C THR A 253 -5.96 -27.87 -13.13
N VAL A 254 -6.38 -27.33 -11.99
CA VAL A 254 -5.49 -27.18 -10.83
C VAL A 254 -5.64 -28.32 -9.83
N THR A 255 -4.54 -29.00 -9.56
CA THR A 255 -4.36 -29.82 -8.36
C THR A 255 -3.66 -29.01 -7.27
N PHE A 256 -3.91 -29.35 -6.00
CA PHE A 256 -3.26 -28.67 -4.87
C PHE A 256 -1.73 -28.73 -4.93
N GLN A 257 -1.18 -29.83 -5.46
CA GLN A 257 0.26 -30.00 -5.63
C GLN A 257 0.82 -29.03 -6.68
N ASN A 258 0.26 -29.02 -7.89
CA ASN A 258 0.72 -28.14 -8.98
C ASN A 258 0.62 -26.67 -8.59
N PHE A 259 -0.42 -26.29 -7.84
CA PHE A 259 -0.58 -24.92 -7.35
C PHE A 259 0.54 -24.51 -6.39
N ASN A 260 0.91 -25.37 -5.44
CA ASN A 260 1.99 -25.08 -4.50
C ASN A 260 3.37 -25.08 -5.17
N GLU A 261 3.60 -25.98 -6.12
CA GLU A 261 4.83 -26.00 -6.92
C GLU A 261 5.00 -24.69 -7.70
N GLN A 262 3.94 -24.18 -8.31
CA GLN A 262 3.95 -22.88 -9.00
C GLN A 262 4.26 -21.71 -8.06
N ILE A 263 3.72 -21.72 -6.84
CA ILE A 263 4.03 -20.71 -5.81
C ILE A 263 5.52 -20.75 -5.44
N LEU A 264 6.06 -21.95 -5.23
CA LEU A 264 7.46 -22.16 -4.88
C LEU A 264 8.40 -21.77 -6.02
N GLU A 265 8.03 -22.03 -7.27
CA GLU A 265 8.76 -21.61 -8.46
C GLU A 265 8.87 -20.08 -8.52
N PHE A 266 7.75 -19.36 -8.38
CA PHE A 266 7.78 -17.89 -8.34
C PHE A 266 8.64 -17.34 -7.19
N PHE A 267 8.70 -18.05 -6.06
CA PHE A 267 9.57 -17.67 -4.95
C PHE A 267 11.05 -17.91 -5.27
N ARG A 268 11.40 -19.06 -5.89
CA ARG A 268 12.78 -19.43 -6.24
C ARG A 268 13.38 -18.57 -7.33
N GLU A 269 12.60 -18.23 -8.36
CA GLU A 269 13.08 -17.40 -9.47
C GLU A 269 13.29 -15.93 -9.08
N ASP A 270 12.99 -15.54 -7.83
CA ASP A 270 12.91 -14.14 -7.39
C ASP A 270 11.94 -13.33 -8.29
N ASN A 271 11.07 -14.03 -9.02
CA ASN A 271 10.15 -13.48 -10.01
C ASN A 271 8.90 -12.99 -9.27
N GLY A 272 9.01 -11.83 -8.64
CA GLY A 272 8.18 -11.52 -7.48
C GLY A 272 8.31 -10.10 -6.94
N GLU A 273 7.48 -9.79 -5.95
CA GLU A 273 7.55 -8.53 -5.19
C GLU A 273 8.88 -8.45 -4.39
N LEU A 274 9.46 -9.59 -3.99
CA LEU A 274 10.73 -9.64 -3.25
C LEU A 274 11.95 -9.37 -4.14
N GLY A 275 11.86 -9.62 -5.44
CA GLY A 275 12.92 -9.37 -6.42
C GLY A 275 13.06 -7.92 -6.84
N LEU A 276 12.09 -7.04 -6.46
CA LEU A 276 12.02 -5.66 -6.94
C LEU A 276 13.27 -4.82 -6.59
N ARG A 277 14.00 -5.19 -5.52
CA ARG A 277 15.28 -4.58 -5.13
C ARG A 277 16.36 -4.65 -6.22
N LYS A 278 16.34 -5.69 -7.07
CA LYS A 278 17.36 -5.89 -8.12
C LYS A 278 17.35 -4.77 -9.14
N TRP A 279 16.19 -4.16 -9.37
CA TRP A 279 16.02 -3.07 -10.32
C TRP A 279 16.50 -1.74 -9.74
N PHE A 280 16.45 -1.56 -8.42
CA PHE A 280 17.14 -0.45 -7.79
C PHE A 280 18.66 -0.55 -8.00
N TYR A 281 19.24 -1.75 -7.84
CA TYR A 281 20.67 -1.95 -8.14
C TYR A 281 20.99 -1.70 -9.62
N TYR A 282 20.12 -2.13 -10.54
CA TYR A 282 20.26 -1.85 -11.96
C TYR A 282 20.33 -0.35 -12.26
N TYR A 283 19.51 0.46 -11.60
CA TYR A 283 19.53 1.92 -11.80
C TYR A 283 20.80 2.58 -11.26
N ILE A 284 21.34 2.06 -10.16
CA ILE A 284 22.64 2.51 -9.63
C ILE A 284 23.77 2.11 -10.57
N ASP A 285 23.80 0.86 -11.03
CA ASP A 285 24.84 0.34 -11.92
C ASP A 285 24.89 1.10 -13.26
N GLY A 286 23.73 1.53 -13.76
CA GLY A 286 23.61 2.41 -14.93
C GLY A 286 23.77 3.91 -14.64
N ASP A 287 24.22 4.32 -13.44
CA ASP A 287 24.40 5.72 -13.01
C ASP A 287 23.16 6.61 -13.27
N ASN A 288 21.97 6.02 -13.17
CA ASN A 288 20.70 6.67 -13.46
C ASN A 288 20.57 7.25 -14.89
N GLN A 289 21.43 6.88 -15.83
CA GLN A 289 21.49 7.41 -17.21
C GLN A 289 20.49 6.70 -18.14
N PHE A 290 19.22 6.70 -17.75
CA PHE A 290 18.14 6.14 -18.56
C PHE A 290 17.23 7.25 -19.10
N LYS A 291 16.52 6.95 -20.18
CA LYS A 291 15.56 7.89 -20.76
C LYS A 291 14.47 8.24 -19.73
N ASP A 292 14.17 9.53 -19.61
CA ASP A 292 13.17 10.11 -18.71
C ASP A 292 13.47 10.02 -17.19
N PHE A 293 14.66 9.53 -16.80
CA PHE A 293 15.11 9.50 -15.41
C PHE A 293 15.66 10.87 -14.97
N GLY A 294 15.71 11.12 -13.65
CA GLY A 294 16.22 12.38 -13.10
C GLY A 294 15.27 13.59 -13.20
N GLN A 295 14.05 13.39 -13.73
CA GLN A 295 13.09 14.47 -14.00
C GLN A 295 12.00 14.63 -12.92
N GLY A 296 12.02 13.83 -11.86
CA GLY A 296 11.03 13.92 -10.78
C GLY A 296 9.59 13.58 -11.18
N HIS A 297 9.38 12.84 -12.27
CA HIS A 297 8.07 12.54 -12.85
C HIS A 297 7.07 11.89 -11.88
N SER A 298 7.49 10.94 -11.04
CA SER A 298 6.61 10.30 -10.05
C SER A 298 6.04 11.34 -9.08
N TYR A 299 6.91 12.22 -8.57
CA TYR A 299 6.57 13.21 -7.54
C TYR A 299 5.75 14.37 -8.13
N LEU A 300 6.08 14.81 -9.36
CA LEU A 300 5.29 15.81 -10.07
C LEU A 300 3.86 15.30 -10.33
N ARG A 301 3.71 14.03 -10.73
CA ARG A 301 2.37 13.42 -10.87
C ARG A 301 1.61 13.35 -9.55
N VAL A 302 2.28 13.06 -8.44
CA VAL A 302 1.66 13.08 -7.09
C VAL A 302 1.12 14.47 -6.76
N LEU A 303 1.91 15.53 -6.99
CA LEU A 303 1.46 16.91 -6.79
C LEU A 303 0.27 17.27 -7.70
N MET A 304 0.26 16.75 -8.93
CA MET A 304 -0.78 16.98 -9.92
C MET A 304 -1.89 15.92 -9.92
N THR A 305 -2.11 15.22 -8.82
CA THR A 305 -3.06 14.08 -8.76
C THR A 305 -4.47 14.49 -9.16
N PHE A 306 -4.94 15.63 -8.68
CA PHE A 306 -6.30 16.14 -8.94
C PHE A 306 -6.45 16.82 -10.31
N ILE A 307 -5.34 17.04 -11.03
CA ILE A 307 -5.37 17.64 -12.37
C ILE A 307 -5.36 16.51 -13.40
N PRO A 308 -6.43 16.35 -14.20
CA PRO A 308 -6.42 15.36 -15.26
C PRO A 308 -5.38 15.68 -16.34
N THR A 309 -4.77 14.64 -16.92
CA THR A 309 -3.67 14.82 -17.89
C THR A 309 -4.06 15.72 -19.07
N ARG A 310 -5.30 15.64 -19.58
CA ARG A 310 -5.79 16.51 -20.66
C ARG A 310 -5.81 18.00 -20.29
N PHE A 311 -6.12 18.31 -19.04
CA PHE A 311 -6.17 19.68 -18.53
C PHE A 311 -4.85 20.15 -17.93
N SER A 312 -3.82 19.30 -17.95
CA SER A 312 -2.51 19.64 -17.44
C SER A 312 -1.67 20.49 -18.40
N LEU A 313 -2.16 20.76 -19.62
CA LEU A 313 -1.42 21.50 -20.66
C LEU A 313 -0.02 20.94 -20.93
N GLY A 314 0.16 19.62 -20.78
CA GLY A 314 1.44 18.94 -20.93
C GLY A 314 2.35 18.96 -19.69
N LEU A 315 1.95 19.63 -18.60
CA LEU A 315 2.74 19.69 -17.37
C LEU A 315 2.72 18.38 -16.58
N LYS A 316 1.67 17.56 -16.71
CA LYS A 316 1.59 16.26 -16.02
C LYS A 316 2.30 15.20 -16.87
N PRO A 317 3.44 14.65 -16.42
CA PRO A 317 4.23 13.74 -17.23
C PRO A 317 3.54 12.37 -17.39
N ALA A 318 4.03 11.61 -18.37
CA ALA A 318 3.63 10.21 -18.58
C ALA A 318 3.93 9.34 -17.34
N ASP A 319 3.39 8.13 -17.30
CA ASP A 319 3.52 7.28 -16.11
C ASP A 319 4.97 6.82 -15.96
N PHE A 320 5.67 7.29 -14.93
CA PHE A 320 7.09 7.00 -14.74
C PHE A 320 7.35 5.51 -14.53
N ALA A 321 6.38 4.76 -14.02
CA ALA A 321 6.49 3.31 -13.91
C ALA A 321 6.66 2.63 -15.29
N GLN A 322 6.12 3.22 -16.35
CA GLN A 322 6.31 2.73 -17.72
C GLN A 322 7.69 3.09 -18.27
N ALA A 323 8.19 4.30 -17.96
CA ALA A 323 9.56 4.69 -18.30
C ALA A 323 10.58 3.75 -17.64
N MET A 324 10.41 3.47 -16.34
CA MET A 324 11.20 2.48 -15.59
C MET A 324 11.10 1.06 -16.17
N GLY A 325 9.92 0.66 -16.67
CA GLY A 325 9.72 -0.61 -17.37
C GLY A 325 10.41 -0.67 -18.73
N SER A 326 10.37 0.43 -19.49
CA SER A 326 11.03 0.52 -20.79
C SER A 326 12.55 0.46 -20.67
N ALA A 327 13.13 1.04 -19.62
CA ALA A 327 14.57 1.01 -19.33
C ALA A 327 15.13 -0.40 -19.11
N ILE A 328 14.27 -1.36 -18.76
CA ILE A 328 14.61 -2.77 -18.54
C ILE A 328 14.11 -3.68 -19.66
N GLY A 329 13.65 -3.09 -20.78
CA GLY A 329 13.22 -3.83 -21.97
C GLY A 329 11.81 -4.43 -21.90
N MET A 330 10.93 -3.94 -21.01
CA MET A 330 9.53 -4.40 -20.99
C MET A 330 8.78 -3.95 -22.25
N ILE A 331 7.88 -4.81 -22.72
CA ILE A 331 6.94 -4.55 -23.81
C ILE A 331 6.09 -3.29 -23.46
N PRO A 332 5.72 -2.45 -24.44
CA PRO A 332 4.85 -1.29 -24.21
C PRO A 332 3.63 -1.63 -23.35
N GLY A 333 3.41 -0.84 -22.29
CA GLY A 333 2.38 -1.08 -21.27
C GLY A 333 2.84 -1.87 -20.04
N GLY A 334 4.07 -2.40 -20.06
CA GLY A 334 4.77 -2.92 -18.89
C GLY A 334 5.11 -1.79 -17.90
N SER A 335 4.92 -2.06 -16.61
CA SER A 335 5.19 -1.10 -15.53
C SER A 335 6.08 -1.74 -14.47
N MET A 336 7.11 -1.01 -14.05
CA MET A 336 8.11 -1.47 -13.08
C MET A 336 8.03 -0.66 -11.78
N HIS A 337 8.18 -1.34 -10.64
CA HIS A 337 8.05 -0.76 -9.30
C HIS A 337 9.26 -1.14 -8.43
N PRO A 338 10.36 -0.39 -8.46
CA PRO A 338 11.65 -0.79 -7.89
C PRO A 338 11.74 -0.53 -6.37
N THR A 339 10.67 -0.74 -5.60
CA THR A 339 10.51 -0.28 -4.20
C THR A 339 10.49 1.26 -4.05
N LEU A 340 10.17 1.75 -2.86
CA LEU A 340 10.22 3.18 -2.52
C LEU A 340 11.58 3.83 -2.84
N PHE A 341 12.67 3.15 -2.47
CA PHE A 341 14.02 3.68 -2.63
C PHE A 341 14.46 3.73 -4.09
N GLY A 342 14.15 2.67 -4.86
CA GLY A 342 14.46 2.65 -6.28
C GLY A 342 13.71 3.69 -7.08
N ASP A 343 12.46 4.00 -6.72
CA ASP A 343 11.72 5.07 -7.41
C ASP A 343 12.29 6.45 -7.04
N ALA A 344 12.63 6.68 -5.77
CA ALA A 344 13.29 7.92 -5.34
C ALA A 344 14.64 8.13 -6.04
N TYR A 345 15.43 7.06 -6.19
CA TYR A 345 16.69 7.10 -6.94
C TYR A 345 16.45 7.32 -8.43
N ALA A 346 15.54 6.59 -9.06
CA ALA A 346 15.22 6.75 -10.48
C ALA A 346 14.79 8.19 -10.82
N ASN A 347 14.04 8.84 -9.92
CA ASN A 347 13.57 10.21 -10.12
C ASN A 347 14.65 11.28 -9.92
N PHE A 348 15.66 11.07 -9.06
CA PHE A 348 16.56 12.14 -8.60
C PHE A 348 18.05 11.74 -8.46
N GLY A 349 18.42 10.52 -8.84
CA GLY A 349 19.73 9.92 -8.54
C GLY A 349 20.02 9.93 -7.03
N ILE A 350 21.28 10.18 -6.67
CA ILE A 350 21.72 10.29 -5.28
C ILE A 350 20.99 11.39 -4.49
N TRP A 351 20.55 12.47 -5.15
CA TRP A 351 19.76 13.53 -4.53
C TRP A 351 18.37 13.05 -4.08
N GLY A 352 17.94 11.87 -4.53
CA GLY A 352 16.74 11.18 -4.04
C GLY A 352 16.74 10.91 -2.53
N ILE A 353 17.90 10.99 -1.85
CA ILE A 353 17.99 11.01 -0.38
C ILE A 353 17.03 12.06 0.23
N PHE A 354 16.94 13.25 -0.39
CA PHE A 354 16.08 14.33 0.11
C PHE A 354 14.58 14.06 -0.08
N ALA A 355 14.19 13.10 -0.93
CA ALA A 355 12.80 12.65 -0.99
C ALA A 355 12.33 12.07 0.36
N GLY A 356 13.25 11.65 1.25
CA GLY A 356 12.90 11.31 2.63
C GLY A 356 12.14 12.42 3.36
N ALA A 357 12.48 13.70 3.11
CA ALA A 357 11.75 14.84 3.68
C ALA A 357 10.34 14.97 3.11
N PHE A 358 10.18 14.76 1.79
CA PHE A 358 8.87 14.71 1.15
C PHE A 358 7.99 13.63 1.77
N TRP A 359 8.51 12.41 1.94
CA TRP A 359 7.75 11.30 2.53
C TRP A 359 7.39 11.54 3.99
N ALA A 360 8.26 12.18 4.78
CA ALA A 360 7.93 12.58 6.14
C ALA A 360 6.82 13.64 6.18
N GLY A 361 6.84 14.59 5.25
CA GLY A 361 5.77 15.59 5.06
C GLY A 361 4.45 14.96 4.63
N TYR A 362 4.49 14.06 3.65
CA TYR A 362 3.35 13.32 3.13
C TYR A 362 2.64 12.51 4.22
N VAL A 363 3.40 11.76 5.01
CA VAL A 363 2.86 11.01 6.14
C VAL A 363 2.27 11.93 7.20
N THR A 364 2.95 13.04 7.53
CA THR A 364 2.44 14.04 8.47
C THR A 364 1.13 14.67 8.00
N LEU A 365 0.99 14.92 6.70
CA LEU A 365 -0.25 15.44 6.14
C LEU A 365 -1.40 14.45 6.31
N ALA A 366 -1.18 13.18 6.00
CA ALA A 366 -2.19 12.13 6.19
C ALA A 366 -2.60 12.00 7.66
N ASP A 367 -1.64 12.04 8.60
CA ASP A 367 -1.93 12.04 10.04
C ASP A 367 -2.82 13.22 10.44
N LYS A 368 -2.52 14.44 9.97
CA LYS A 368 -3.33 15.63 10.25
C LYS A 368 -4.75 15.53 9.69
N ILE A 369 -4.93 14.93 8.51
CA ILE A 369 -6.26 14.67 7.94
C ILE A 369 -7.04 13.70 8.84
N MET A 370 -6.42 12.62 9.32
CA MET A 370 -7.06 11.71 10.27
C MET A 370 -7.40 12.40 11.60
N GLU A 371 -6.53 13.27 12.10
CA GLU A 371 -6.80 14.07 13.30
C GLU A 371 -8.01 14.99 13.12
N PHE A 372 -8.23 15.54 11.92
CA PHE A 372 -9.42 16.31 11.60
C PHE A 372 -10.69 15.43 11.62
N LEU A 373 -10.58 14.19 11.15
CA LEU A 373 -11.67 13.20 11.10
C LEU A 373 -11.93 12.47 12.44
N ARG A 374 -11.16 12.78 13.50
CA ARG A 374 -11.10 12.01 14.76
C ARG A 374 -12.41 11.73 15.50
N ASN A 375 -13.46 12.51 15.25
CA ASN A 375 -14.74 12.43 15.98
C ASN A 375 -15.80 11.61 15.25
N ASP A 376 -15.42 10.85 14.21
CA ASP A 376 -16.35 10.17 13.33
C ASP A 376 -15.82 8.82 12.86
N ILE A 377 -16.70 7.92 12.40
CA ILE A 377 -16.32 6.62 11.85
C ILE A 377 -15.34 6.77 10.67
N CYS A 378 -15.36 7.91 9.99
CA CYS A 378 -14.40 8.26 8.93
C CYS A 378 -12.92 8.07 9.32
N VAL A 379 -12.55 8.15 10.61
CA VAL A 379 -11.16 7.91 11.04
C VAL A 379 -10.71 6.47 10.75
N PHE A 380 -11.59 5.48 10.87
CA PHE A 380 -11.28 4.08 10.56
C PHE A 380 -11.07 3.89 9.05
N PHE A 381 -11.89 4.55 8.23
CA PHE A 381 -11.76 4.52 6.77
C PHE A 381 -10.47 5.20 6.32
N ALA A 382 -10.14 6.35 6.90
CA ALA A 382 -8.90 7.07 6.63
C ALA A 382 -7.66 6.25 7.03
N TYR A 383 -7.69 5.57 8.18
CA TYR A 383 -6.61 4.69 8.60
C TYR A 383 -6.37 3.57 7.59
N THR A 384 -7.43 2.88 7.17
CA THR A 384 -7.33 1.74 6.25
C THR A 384 -6.88 2.16 4.86
N ILE A 385 -7.38 3.27 4.32
CA ILE A 385 -6.97 3.73 2.98
C ILE A 385 -5.52 4.23 2.96
N CYS A 386 -5.07 4.89 4.03
CA CYS A 386 -3.67 5.28 4.18
C CYS A 386 -2.77 4.04 4.31
N ALA A 387 -3.15 3.07 5.16
CA ALA A 387 -2.41 1.82 5.31
C ALA A 387 -2.30 1.05 3.98
N TYR A 388 -3.39 0.97 3.22
CA TYR A 388 -3.39 0.41 1.87
C TYR A 388 -2.41 1.15 0.94
N ALA A 389 -2.53 2.48 0.85
CA ALA A 389 -1.72 3.30 -0.03
C ALA A 389 -0.24 3.17 0.30
N TYR A 390 0.11 3.18 1.59
CA TYR A 390 1.47 2.99 2.06
C TYR A 390 2.08 1.63 1.69
N VAL A 391 1.31 0.53 1.70
CA VAL A 391 1.81 -0.78 1.22
C VAL A 391 2.03 -0.75 -0.31
N VAL A 392 1.20 -0.03 -1.05
CA VAL A 392 1.35 0.12 -2.51
C VAL A 392 2.52 1.03 -2.85
N GLU A 393 2.68 2.15 -2.16
CA GLU A 393 3.78 3.11 -2.34
C GLU A 393 5.13 2.51 -1.92
N GLY A 394 5.17 1.76 -0.80
CA GLY A 394 6.38 1.07 -0.33
C GLY A 394 6.96 0.10 -1.35
N ARG A 395 6.10 -0.49 -2.21
CA ARG A 395 6.51 -1.36 -3.32
C ARG A 395 7.09 -0.61 -4.51
N GLY A 396 6.98 0.72 -4.56
CA GLY A 396 7.40 1.57 -5.68
C GLY A 396 6.27 1.92 -6.66
N ALA A 397 5.01 1.58 -6.34
CA ALA A 397 3.84 1.99 -7.14
C ALA A 397 3.26 3.31 -6.63
N ILE A 398 4.10 4.34 -6.52
CA ILE A 398 3.81 5.58 -5.77
C ILE A 398 2.55 6.28 -6.28
N TYR A 399 2.48 6.57 -7.59
CA TYR A 399 1.34 7.30 -8.14
C TYR A 399 0.02 6.53 -7.95
N ASN A 400 0.03 5.20 -8.16
CA ASN A 400 -1.17 4.38 -8.04
C ASN A 400 -1.69 4.32 -6.59
N GLY A 401 -0.80 4.18 -5.62
CA GLY A 401 -1.16 4.23 -4.19
C GLY A 401 -1.72 5.61 -3.81
N ASN A 402 -1.02 6.67 -4.20
CA ASN A 402 -1.41 8.03 -3.89
C ASN A 402 -2.74 8.45 -4.56
N VAL A 403 -3.01 8.04 -5.81
CA VAL A 403 -4.30 8.32 -6.47
C VAL A 403 -5.45 7.76 -5.64
N MET A 404 -5.38 6.48 -5.26
CA MET A 404 -6.43 5.85 -4.45
C MET A 404 -6.59 6.57 -3.10
N MET A 405 -5.48 6.92 -2.45
CA MET A 405 -5.50 7.65 -1.18
C MET A 405 -6.12 9.04 -1.33
N ALA A 406 -5.65 9.82 -2.30
CA ALA A 406 -6.06 11.21 -2.50
C ALA A 406 -7.55 11.32 -2.81
N TYR A 407 -8.07 10.52 -3.76
CA TYR A 407 -9.50 10.51 -4.08
C TYR A 407 -10.33 9.99 -2.91
N GLY A 408 -9.90 8.93 -2.22
CA GLY A 408 -10.65 8.41 -1.08
C GLY A 408 -10.66 9.38 0.11
N LEU A 409 -9.56 10.07 0.40
CA LEU A 409 -9.54 11.12 1.44
C LEU A 409 -10.44 12.31 1.08
N VAL A 410 -10.50 12.72 -0.20
CA VAL A 410 -11.45 13.76 -0.64
C VAL A 410 -12.89 13.30 -0.44
N VAL A 411 -13.24 12.07 -0.85
CA VAL A 411 -14.58 11.51 -0.63
C VAL A 411 -14.91 11.48 0.86
N LEU A 412 -13.98 11.05 1.72
CA LEU A 412 -14.16 11.06 3.18
C LEU A 412 -14.40 12.46 3.73
N MET A 413 -13.64 13.45 3.28
CA MET A 413 -13.80 14.84 3.72
C MET A 413 -15.17 15.40 3.32
N VAL A 414 -15.63 15.11 2.10
CA VAL A 414 -16.99 15.50 1.64
C VAL A 414 -18.05 14.84 2.51
N LEU A 415 -17.96 13.52 2.76
CA LEU A 415 -18.89 12.79 3.62
C LEU A 415 -18.92 13.35 5.05
N TYR A 416 -17.76 13.62 5.63
CA TYR A 416 -17.62 14.17 6.98
C TYR A 416 -18.24 15.56 7.11
N VAL A 417 -17.97 16.46 6.15
CA VAL A 417 -18.53 17.82 6.14
C VAL A 417 -20.04 17.80 5.91
N ALA A 418 -20.53 16.96 4.99
CA ALA A 418 -21.96 16.79 4.74
C ALA A 418 -22.70 16.34 6.01
N LYS A 419 -22.17 15.31 6.69
CA LYS A 419 -22.73 14.79 7.94
C LYS A 419 -22.77 15.85 9.04
N ARG A 420 -21.69 16.63 9.23
CA ARG A 420 -21.65 17.72 10.21
C ARG A 420 -22.69 18.80 9.93
N ARG A 421 -22.88 19.18 8.66
CA ARG A 421 -23.89 20.17 8.29
C ARG A 421 -25.31 19.65 8.56
N VAL A 422 -25.63 18.43 8.15
CA VAL A 422 -26.95 17.82 8.44
C VAL A 422 -27.20 17.73 9.95
N GLY A 423 -26.20 17.29 10.72
CA GLY A 423 -26.31 17.24 12.19
C GLY A 423 -26.50 18.59 12.87
N TYR A 424 -26.02 19.68 12.26
CA TYR A 424 -26.27 21.05 12.74
C TYR A 424 -27.71 21.51 12.49
N TYR A 425 -28.28 21.20 11.32
CA TYR A 425 -29.65 21.56 10.98
C TYR A 425 -30.72 20.71 11.70
N VAL A 426 -30.41 19.48 12.08
CA VAL A 426 -31.35 18.61 12.83
C VAL A 426 -31.38 18.95 14.34
N ARG A 427 -30.39 19.70 14.85
CA ARG A 427 -30.30 20.11 16.26
C ARG A 427 -30.80 21.53 16.54
N LYS A 428 -31.03 22.32 15.49
CA LYS A 428 -31.77 23.59 15.56
C LYS A 428 -33.23 23.30 15.26
#